data_AF-A0A511RHG1-F1
#
_entry.id   AF-A0A511RHG1-F1
#
_cell.length_a   1.000
_cell.length_b   1.000
_cell.length_c   1.000
_cell.angle_alpha   90.00
_cell.angle_beta   90.00
_cell.angle_gamma   90.00
#
_symmetry.space_group_name_H-M   'P 1'
#
loop_
_entity.id
_entity.type
_entity.pdbx_description
1 polymer ?
#
loop_
_entity_poly.entity_id
_entity_poly.type
_entity_poly.pdbx_seq_one_letter_code
_entity_poly.pdbx_strand_id
1 'polypeptide(L)'
;MPITRLSSKGQVVLPKAVREALALEPGDELWVEIEDGTIRIIPRKKHRLEEVLGRLPGHPPRKHFDKAEELLDAEREEARKRWTR
;
A
#
# COMPACT_ATOMS: atom_id res chain seq x y z
N MET A 1 -7.94 0.55 -26.95
CA MET A 1 -8.73 -0.08 -25.87
C MET A 1 -8.98 -1.53 -26.25
N PRO A 2 -8.46 -2.51 -25.49
CA PRO A 2 -8.69 -3.91 -25.81
C PRO A 2 -10.12 -4.33 -25.41
N ILE A 3 -10.79 -5.10 -26.26
CA ILE A 3 -12.13 -5.66 -25.98
C ILE A 3 -11.96 -7.09 -25.47
N THR A 4 -12.69 -7.44 -24.42
CA THR A 4 -12.72 -8.79 -23.84
C THR A 4 -14.14 -9.30 -23.79
N ARG A 5 -14.34 -10.60 -23.91
CA ARG A 5 -15.65 -11.23 -23.78
C ARG A 5 -15.83 -11.83 -22.39
N LEU A 6 -17.05 -11.77 -21.89
CA LEU A 6 -17.47 -12.51 -20.70
C LEU A 6 -17.65 -13.98 -21.10
N SER A 7 -16.99 -14.89 -20.40
CA SER A 7 -17.17 -16.32 -20.60
C SER A 7 -18.53 -16.78 -20.08
N SER A 8 -18.96 -17.99 -20.46
CA SER A 8 -20.18 -18.61 -19.93
C SER A 8 -20.16 -18.81 -18.41
N LYS A 9 -18.98 -18.81 -17.79
CA LYS A 9 -18.78 -18.92 -16.34
C LYS A 9 -18.65 -17.55 -15.65
N GLY A 10 -18.91 -16.45 -16.37
CA GLY A 10 -18.78 -15.11 -15.83
C GLY A 10 -17.34 -14.62 -15.66
N GLN A 11 -16.37 -15.23 -16.36
CA GLN A 11 -14.96 -14.82 -16.27
C GLN A 11 -14.62 -13.81 -17.36
N VAL A 12 -13.81 -12.81 -17.01
CA VAL A 12 -13.21 -11.86 -17.97
C VAL A 12 -11.71 -12.07 -17.98
N VAL A 13 -11.12 -12.21 -19.17
CA VAL A 13 -9.67 -12.36 -19.32
C VAL A 13 -9.04 -10.98 -19.45
N LEU A 14 -8.10 -10.65 -18.55
CA LEU A 14 -7.32 -9.42 -18.66
C LEU A 14 -6.30 -9.52 -19.81
N PRO A 15 -6.40 -8.65 -20.85
CA PRO A 15 -5.46 -8.64 -21.96
C PRO A 15 -4.03 -8.42 -21.48
N LYS A 16 -3.05 -8.98 -22.21
CA LYS A 16 -1.63 -8.87 -21.87
C LYS A 16 -1.21 -7.42 -21.57
N ALA A 17 -1.61 -6.47 -22.43
CA ALA A 17 -1.28 -5.05 -22.26
C ALA A 17 -1.80 -4.45 -20.93
N VAL A 18 -2.97 -4.89 -20.44
CA VAL A 18 -3.52 -4.41 -19.16
C VAL A 18 -2.75 -5.02 -17.98
N ARG A 19 -2.41 -6.31 -18.07
CA ARG A 19 -1.59 -6.99 -17.05
C ARG A 19 -0.21 -6.35 -16.92
N GLU A 20 0.45 -6.06 -18.03
CA GLU A 20 1.78 -5.42 -18.04
C GLU A 20 1.72 -3.98 -17.51
N ALA A 21 0.72 -3.20 -17.92
CA ALA A 21 0.57 -1.81 -17.45
C ALA A 21 0.33 -1.70 -15.94
N LEU A 22 -0.32 -2.70 -15.34
CA LEU A 22 -0.61 -2.75 -13.90
C LEU A 22 0.36 -3.65 -13.12
N ALA A 23 1.36 -4.23 -13.78
CA ALA A 23 2.31 -5.21 -13.23
C ALA A 23 1.62 -6.35 -12.45
N LEU A 24 0.56 -6.91 -13.03
CA LEU A 24 -0.23 -7.98 -12.42
C LEU A 24 0.38 -9.35 -12.68
N GLU A 25 0.43 -10.17 -11.63
CA GLU A 25 0.89 -11.56 -11.67
C GLU A 25 -0.27 -12.54 -11.41
N PRO A 26 -0.16 -13.81 -11.87
CA PRO A 26 -1.13 -14.84 -11.52
C PRO A 26 -1.22 -15.01 -10.00
N GLY A 27 -2.42 -14.89 -9.45
CA GLY A 27 -2.67 -14.98 -8.01
C GLY A 27 -2.88 -13.64 -7.31
N ASP A 28 -2.66 -12.51 -8.00
CA ASP A 28 -3.00 -11.20 -7.47
C ASP A 28 -4.50 -11.08 -7.17
N GLU A 29 -4.80 -10.54 -5.99
CA GLU A 29 -6.17 -10.23 -5.58
C GLU A 29 -6.62 -8.91 -6.20
N LEU A 30 -7.86 -8.87 -6.67
CA LEU A 30 -8.47 -7.68 -7.27
C LEU A 30 -9.77 -7.36 -6.54
N TRP A 31 -9.97 -6.09 -6.18
CA TRP A 31 -11.28 -5.59 -5.78
C TRP A 31 -12.14 -5.39 -7.02
N VAL A 32 -13.43 -5.77 -6.90
CA VAL A 32 -14.43 -5.57 -7.94
C VAL A 32 -15.54 -4.72 -7.37
N GLU A 33 -15.72 -3.53 -7.93
CA GLU A 33 -16.70 -2.55 -7.49
C GLU A 33 -17.62 -2.20 -8.66
N ILE A 34 -18.86 -1.83 -8.33
CA ILE A 34 -19.85 -1.35 -9.29
C ILE A 34 -20.15 0.10 -8.95
N GLU A 35 -19.88 0.99 -9.89
CA GLU A 35 -20.09 2.43 -9.75
C GLU A 35 -20.67 2.96 -11.07
N ASP A 36 -21.81 3.65 -11.00
CA ASP A 36 -22.49 4.25 -12.17
C ASP A 36 -22.69 3.29 -13.37
N GLY A 37 -23.07 2.05 -13.08
CA GLY A 37 -23.27 1.01 -14.11
C GLY A 37 -21.97 0.51 -14.76
N THR A 38 -20.81 0.90 -14.22
CA THR A 38 -19.48 0.50 -14.67
C THR A 38 -18.85 -0.45 -13.66
N ILE A 39 -18.13 -1.45 -14.16
CA ILE A 39 -17.32 -2.35 -13.31
C ILE A 39 -15.92 -1.76 -13.19
N ARG A 40 -15.49 -1.50 -11.95
CA ARG A 40 -14.12 -1.10 -11.62
C ARG A 40 -13.37 -2.28 -11.04
N ILE A 41 -12.23 -2.61 -11.64
CA ILE A 41 -11.33 -3.67 -11.18
C ILE A 41 -10.06 -3.01 -10.67
N ILE A 42 -9.77 -3.16 -9.37
CA ILE A 42 -8.71 -2.43 -8.69
C ILE A 42 -7.73 -3.44 -8.06
N PRO A 43 -6.42 -3.40 -8.40
CA PRO A 43 -5.43 -4.29 -7.80
C PRO A 43 -5.35 -4.11 -6.28
N ARG A 44 -5.50 -5.19 -5.52
CA ARG A 44 -5.33 -5.18 -4.06
C ARG A 44 -3.85 -5.32 -3.73
N LYS A 45 -3.12 -4.20 -3.75
CA LYS A 45 -1.72 -4.16 -3.31
C LYS A 45 -1.65 -4.42 -1.80
N LYS A 46 -1.08 -5.57 -1.42
CA LYS A 46 -0.69 -5.81 -0.02
C LYS A 46 0.60 -5.06 0.23
N HIS A 47 0.49 -3.84 0.74
CA HIS A 47 1.66 -3.15 1.28
C HIS A 47 2.07 -3.84 2.59
N ARG A 48 3.35 -4.16 2.75
CA ARG A 48 3.84 -4.54 4.07
C ARG A 48 3.69 -3.33 4.99
N LEU A 49 3.34 -3.58 6.25
CA LEU A 49 3.19 -2.52 7.25
C LEU A 49 4.46 -1.65 7.32
N GLU A 50 5.64 -2.27 7.18
CA GLU A 50 6.94 -1.59 7.10
C GLU A 50 7.04 -0.59 5.94
N GLU A 51 6.51 -0.92 4.76
CA GLU A 51 6.54 -0.06 3.57
C GLU A 51 5.61 1.14 3.70
N VAL A 52 4.51 0.99 4.44
CA VAL A 52 3.55 2.07 4.71
C VAL A 52 4.11 3.01 5.78
N LEU A 53 4.64 2.45 6.89
CA LEU A 53 5.24 3.21 7.98
C LEU A 53 6.41 4.09 7.51
N GLY A 54 7.27 3.57 6.63
CA GLY A 54 8.41 4.33 6.11
C GLY A 54 8.04 5.51 5.20
N ARG A 55 6.79 5.58 4.72
CA ARG A 55 6.29 6.66 3.84
C ARG A 55 5.42 7.70 4.56
N LEU A 56 5.06 7.45 5.82
CA LEU A 56 4.25 8.38 6.61
C LEU A 56 5.11 9.54 7.14
N PRO A 57 4.76 10.80 6.84
CA PRO A 57 5.49 11.95 7.36
C PRO A 57 5.40 11.97 8.89
N GLY A 58 6.55 12.03 9.56
CA GLY A 58 6.64 12.10 11.02
C GLY A 58 6.78 10.75 11.74
N HIS A 59 6.85 9.62 11.02
CA HIS A 59 7.31 8.36 11.60
C HIS A 59 8.79 8.14 11.26
N PRO A 60 9.74 8.51 12.16
CA PRO A 60 11.12 8.07 11.99
C PRO A 60 11.16 6.53 11.99
N PRO A 61 12.11 5.90 11.27
CA PRO A 61 12.31 4.46 11.35
C PRO A 61 12.41 4.07 12.82
N ARG A 62 11.66 3.05 13.23
CA ARG A 62 11.61 2.60 14.63
C ARG A 62 13.03 2.28 15.09
N LYS A 63 13.65 3.16 15.88
CA LYS A 63 14.68 2.72 16.82
C LYS A 63 13.96 1.76 17.76
N HIS A 64 14.44 0.53 17.81
CA HIS A 64 14.04 -0.36 18.88
C HIS A 64 14.66 0.16 20.17
N PHE A 65 13.85 0.28 21.20
CA PHE A 65 14.31 0.59 22.54
C PHE A 65 13.86 -0.57 23.41
N ASP A 66 14.81 -1.15 24.13
CA ASP A 66 14.54 -2.30 24.98
C ASP A 66 13.77 -1.87 26.24
N LYS A 67 13.86 -0.60 26.63
CA LYS A 67 13.18 -0.02 27.80
C LYS A 67 12.47 1.29 27.50
N ALA A 68 11.36 1.51 28.21
CA ALA A 68 10.57 2.74 28.12
C ALA A 68 11.34 4.00 28.55
N GLU A 69 12.30 3.85 29.47
CA GLU A 69 13.15 4.95 29.93
C GLU A 69 14.05 5.49 28.80
N GLU A 70 14.58 4.61 27.96
CA GLU A 70 15.46 4.98 26.84
C GLU A 70 14.71 5.76 25.74
N LEU A 71 13.43 5.43 25.53
CA LEU A 71 12.51 6.18 24.67
C LEU A 71 12.31 7.60 25.18
N LEU A 72 12.00 7.73 26.47
CA LEU A 72 11.71 9.02 27.12
C LEU A 72 12.95 9.91 27.13
N ASP A 73 14.14 9.34 27.36
CA ASP A 73 15.38 10.10 27.34
C ASP A 73 15.72 10.58 25.92
N ALA A 74 15.54 9.75 24.90
CA ALA A 74 15.72 10.15 23.51
C ALA A 74 14.76 11.29 23.10
N GLU A 75 13.47 11.20 23.45
CA GLU A 75 12.50 12.27 23.21
C GLU A 75 12.87 13.56 23.94
N ARG A 76 13.35 13.48 25.18
CA ARG A 76 13.79 14.63 25.97
C ARG A 76 15.00 15.31 25.35
N GLU A 77 15.96 14.55 24.83
CA GLU A 77 17.11 15.09 24.11
C GLU A 77 16.71 15.76 22.80
N GLU A 78 15.79 15.17 22.03
CA GLU A 78 15.27 15.77 20.80
C GLU A 78 14.48 17.06 21.09
N ALA A 79 13.64 17.06 22.13
CA ALA A 79 12.92 18.24 22.58
C ALA A 79 13.87 19.36 23.01
N ARG A 80 14.95 19.03 23.76
CA ARG A 80 16.01 19.99 24.11
C ARG A 80 16.66 20.59 22.86
N LYS A 81 17.02 19.77 21.88
CA LYS A 81 17.63 20.23 20.61
C LYS A 81 16.67 21.12 19.81
N ARG A 82 15.38 20.79 19.81
CA ARG A 82 14.32 21.53 19.10
C ARG A 82 14.03 22.89 19.72
N TRP A 83 14.19 23.04 21.04
CA TRP A 83 13.96 24.30 21.77
C TRP A 83 15.20 25.18 21.94
N THR A 84 16.39 24.65 21.66
CA THR A 84 17.66 25.42 21.67
C THR A 84 17.98 26.04 20.29
N ARG A 85 17.05 25.95 19.33
CA ARG A 85 17.14 26.56 17.99
C ARG A 85 16.10 27.65 17.87
#